data_AF-A0AAD2FQK1-F1
#
_entry.id   AF-A0AAD2FQK1-F1
#
_cell.length_a   1.000
_cell.length_b   1.000
_cell.length_c   1.000
_cell.angle_alpha   90.00
_cell.angle_beta   90.00
_cell.angle_gamma   90.00
#
_symmetry.space_group_name_H-M   'P 1'
#
loop_
_entity.id
_entity.type
_entity.pdbx_description
1 polymer ?
#
loop_
_entity_poly.entity_id
_entity_poly.type
_entity_poly.pdbx_seq_one_letter_code
_entity_poly.pdbx_strand_id
1 'polypeptide(L)'
;MNSITRSDSNSSNDALCTEARFHRIWSKWKRRIPALKKVEETYLRVPPRLRIAFITVWLLWKVCTLIFFLYLLFNMHLHLTGSGSDSVSSIGESTLSVDYEDSITTTRVLYIITTLSEFNNGLRRTIKGQDRLVEILIPVMVNGVESMIVPPFHYQVDVFLICAYELQPEREQLIRDSLPPNVGFQVWDDAVPLGYDNRNSKEKLIPNTRALARQHRYVIKDKFFHYDMFLAFEDDMVIKADHIDHFMAMSAELDRLRESAPMELPDVPETLDEPTKMKFFGEMTKGQLDRAVPGFIRVEVLLNDTVHSGQRKPLPIPPDFEFEDHAGGGGGERHIEPEICCHVNMPTSPRTPPSPPADDIIIWESNVKAFTLRELPPASNYVNWTVVMLGPGKKEKEEEKIGGYWSGRQGAFGDEKRPSGGPPDLIAQQGGWMATQTQIARMNDGLCMGSFLPPFDPPSYYGDGQESMNVEFWSGSYQFFTGVKSGCNMQRLMSIHPDHFSKHLIYHVANNKQRQLAQERMVRADNLFAQLNSVQKMAQAEKEKILLEHSQ
;
A
#
# COMPACT_ATOMS: atom_id res chain seq x y z
N MET A 1 -20.82 -93.18 1.11
CA MET A 1 -20.08 -93.31 -0.16
C MET A 1 -19.85 -91.91 -0.73
N ASN A 2 -18.60 -91.63 -1.08
CA ASN A 2 -18.03 -90.46 -1.80
C ASN A 2 -17.83 -89.17 -0.96
N SER A 3 -16.64 -88.90 -0.39
CA SER A 3 -15.35 -88.44 -1.00
C SER A 3 -15.39 -86.95 -1.39
N ILE A 4 -15.21 -86.00 -0.46
CA ILE A 4 -13.96 -85.24 -0.18
C ILE A 4 -13.05 -84.98 -1.40
N THR A 5 -13.07 -83.74 -1.89
CA THR A 5 -11.89 -83.00 -2.38
C THR A 5 -12.03 -81.53 -2.01
N ARG A 6 -10.99 -80.99 -1.37
CA ARG A 6 -10.82 -79.61 -0.91
C ARG A 6 -9.70 -79.03 -1.79
N SER A 7 -9.94 -77.96 -2.54
CA SER A 7 -8.90 -77.25 -3.30
C SER A 7 -9.02 -75.74 -3.14
N ASP A 8 -8.01 -75.21 -2.47
CA ASP A 8 -7.41 -73.87 -2.49
C ASP A 8 -8.08 -72.75 -3.30
N SER A 9 -8.51 -71.70 -2.58
CA SER A 9 -8.68 -70.35 -3.11
C SER A 9 -8.33 -69.33 -2.04
N ASN A 10 -7.02 -69.08 -1.86
CA ASN A 10 -6.52 -68.11 -0.88
C ASN A 10 -5.38 -67.25 -1.44
N SER A 11 -5.51 -66.77 -2.68
CA SER A 11 -4.51 -65.87 -3.30
C SER A 11 -5.07 -64.57 -3.90
N SER A 12 -6.36 -64.26 -3.74
CA SER A 12 -6.98 -63.06 -4.33
C SER A 12 -7.14 -61.88 -3.36
N ASN A 13 -6.96 -62.08 -2.06
CA ASN A 13 -7.20 -61.02 -1.06
C ASN A 13 -5.96 -60.16 -0.73
N ASP A 14 -4.74 -60.63 -1.01
CA ASP A 14 -3.52 -59.85 -0.71
C ASP A 14 -3.19 -58.78 -1.77
N ALA A 15 -3.63 -58.98 -3.03
CA ALA A 15 -3.44 -58.00 -4.10
C ALA A 15 -4.31 -56.73 -3.93
N LEU A 16 -5.52 -56.88 -3.38
CA LEU A 16 -6.42 -55.74 -3.12
C LEU A 16 -5.95 -54.88 -1.94
N CYS A 17 -5.23 -55.45 -0.97
CA CYS A 17 -4.74 -54.73 0.20
C CYS A 17 -3.49 -53.86 -0.12
N THR A 18 -2.66 -54.29 -1.07
CA THR A 18 -1.45 -53.56 -1.48
C THR A 18 -1.77 -52.32 -2.34
N GLU A 19 -2.77 -52.41 -3.21
CA GLU A 19 -3.20 -51.29 -4.07
C GLU A 19 -3.81 -50.14 -3.25
N ALA A 20 -4.64 -50.47 -2.25
CA ALA A 20 -5.24 -49.48 -1.35
C ALA A 20 -4.19 -48.73 -0.50
N ARG A 21 -3.13 -49.42 -0.08
CA ARG A 21 -2.04 -48.81 0.72
C ARG A 21 -1.18 -47.87 -0.13
N PHE A 22 -0.90 -48.23 -1.38
CA PHE A 22 -0.18 -47.37 -2.32
C PHE A 22 -0.98 -46.09 -2.64
N HIS A 23 -2.28 -46.22 -2.92
CA HIS A 23 -3.15 -45.08 -3.23
C HIS A 23 -3.27 -44.09 -2.06
N ARG A 24 -3.25 -44.58 -0.81
CA ARG A 24 -3.30 -43.76 0.41
C ARG A 24 -1.99 -43.01 0.65
N ILE A 25 -0.85 -43.62 0.36
CA ILE A 25 0.46 -42.96 0.45
C ILE A 25 0.59 -41.93 -0.66
N TRP A 26 0.25 -42.29 -1.90
CA TRP A 26 0.32 -41.41 -3.06
C TRP A 26 -0.53 -40.15 -2.90
N SER A 27 -1.77 -40.28 -2.40
CA SER A 27 -2.66 -39.14 -2.15
C SER A 27 -2.14 -38.18 -1.06
N LYS A 28 -1.43 -38.67 -0.03
CA LYS A 28 -0.75 -37.82 0.96
C LYS A 28 0.39 -37.02 0.33
N TRP A 29 1.23 -37.66 -0.50
CA TRP A 29 2.33 -36.98 -1.20
C TRP A 29 1.82 -35.95 -2.22
N LYS A 30 0.71 -36.26 -2.92
CA LYS A 30 0.03 -35.34 -3.85
C LYS A 30 -0.40 -34.03 -3.20
N ARG A 31 -0.85 -34.05 -1.94
CA ARG A 31 -1.20 -32.82 -1.19
C ARG A 31 0.01 -31.98 -0.83
N ARG A 32 1.16 -32.61 -0.55
CA ARG A 32 2.36 -31.91 -0.08
C ARG A 32 3.24 -31.38 -1.19
N ILE A 33 3.20 -31.96 -2.39
CA ILE A 33 4.06 -31.56 -3.51
C ILE A 33 3.20 -31.18 -4.72
N PRO A 34 2.89 -29.89 -4.93
CA PRO A 34 2.07 -29.41 -6.05
C PRO A 34 2.59 -29.87 -7.43
N ALA A 35 3.90 -30.06 -7.57
CA ALA A 35 4.52 -30.55 -8.80
C ALA A 35 4.05 -31.98 -9.19
N LEU A 36 3.70 -32.84 -8.22
CA LEU A 36 3.18 -34.18 -8.49
C LEU A 36 1.82 -34.16 -9.19
N LYS A 37 1.00 -33.14 -8.95
CA LYS A 37 -0.30 -32.96 -9.62
C LYS A 37 -0.11 -32.77 -11.14
N LYS A 38 0.87 -31.97 -11.54
CA LYS A 38 1.18 -31.71 -12.97
C LYS A 38 1.77 -32.95 -13.66
N VAL A 39 2.56 -33.74 -12.94
CA VAL A 39 3.10 -35.03 -13.43
C VAL A 39 1.98 -36.05 -13.63
N GLU A 40 1.03 -36.14 -12.72
CA GLU A 40 -0.13 -37.04 -12.84
C GLU A 40 -1.05 -36.67 -14.01
N GLU A 41 -1.36 -35.38 -14.18
CA GLU A 41 -2.13 -34.89 -15.33
C GLU A 41 -1.43 -35.22 -16.65
N THR A 42 -0.09 -35.16 -16.69
CA THR A 42 0.71 -35.54 -17.85
C THR A 42 0.71 -37.06 -18.05
N TYR A 43 0.88 -37.84 -16.97
CA TYR A 43 0.86 -39.31 -16.97
C TYR A 43 -0.47 -39.88 -17.47
N LEU A 44 -1.60 -39.30 -17.05
CA LEU A 44 -2.92 -39.74 -17.47
C LEU A 44 -3.18 -39.49 -18.97
N ARG A 45 -2.53 -38.48 -19.56
CA ARG A 45 -2.57 -38.20 -21.02
C ARG A 45 -1.70 -39.15 -21.85
N VAL A 46 -0.76 -39.88 -21.23
CA VAL A 46 0.07 -40.87 -21.92
C VAL A 46 -0.75 -42.15 -22.18
N PRO A 47 -0.77 -42.68 -23.42
CA PRO A 47 -1.45 -43.93 -23.73
C PRO A 47 -1.00 -45.08 -22.81
N PRO A 48 -1.90 -45.98 -22.36
CA PRO A 48 -1.57 -47.01 -21.37
C PRO A 48 -0.32 -47.83 -21.70
N ARG A 49 -0.09 -48.15 -22.99
CA ARG A 49 1.07 -48.90 -23.47
C ARG A 49 2.42 -48.18 -23.31
N LEU A 50 2.41 -46.85 -23.15
CA LEU A 50 3.61 -46.01 -23.02
C LEU A 50 3.85 -45.48 -21.61
N ARG A 51 2.92 -45.73 -20.67
CA ARG A 51 3.00 -45.21 -19.29
C ARG A 51 4.23 -45.71 -18.53
N ILE A 52 4.62 -46.97 -18.74
CA ILE A 52 5.82 -47.54 -18.12
C ILE A 52 7.07 -46.83 -18.66
N ALA A 53 7.18 -46.68 -19.98
CA ALA A 53 8.30 -45.95 -20.59
C ALA A 53 8.40 -44.50 -20.10
N PHE A 54 7.25 -43.81 -19.97
CA PHE A 54 7.20 -42.46 -19.40
C PHE A 54 7.71 -42.40 -17.96
N ILE A 55 7.27 -43.32 -17.08
CA ILE A 55 7.76 -43.38 -15.70
C ILE A 55 9.27 -43.65 -15.67
N THR A 56 9.76 -44.59 -16.48
CA THR A 56 11.18 -44.93 -16.54
C THR A 56 12.03 -43.74 -16.99
N VAL A 57 11.62 -43.02 -18.04
CA VAL A 57 12.33 -41.82 -18.52
C VAL A 57 12.27 -40.69 -17.48
N TRP A 58 11.12 -40.48 -16.84
CA TRP A 58 10.97 -39.46 -15.80
C TRP A 58 11.86 -39.75 -14.58
N LEU A 59 11.92 -41.00 -14.13
CA LEU A 59 12.79 -41.42 -13.03
C LEU A 59 14.28 -41.29 -13.42
N LEU A 60 14.66 -41.75 -14.62
CA LEU A 60 16.03 -41.60 -15.13
C LEU A 60 16.45 -40.14 -15.16
N TRP A 61 15.58 -39.24 -15.66
CA TRP A 61 15.84 -37.80 -15.62
C TRP A 61 16.08 -37.34 -14.18
N LYS A 62 15.21 -37.67 -13.22
CA LYS A 62 15.40 -37.24 -11.82
C LYS A 62 16.70 -37.74 -11.21
N VAL A 63 17.11 -38.97 -11.49
CA VAL A 63 18.40 -39.52 -11.06
C VAL A 63 19.55 -38.74 -11.69
N CYS A 64 19.52 -38.48 -13.00
CA CYS A 64 20.55 -37.70 -13.69
C CYS A 64 20.65 -36.26 -13.14
N THR A 65 19.52 -35.59 -12.88
CA THR A 65 19.52 -34.23 -12.30
C THR A 65 20.08 -34.23 -10.88
N LEU A 66 19.74 -35.24 -10.07
CA LEU A 66 20.29 -35.37 -8.72
C LEU A 66 21.81 -35.59 -8.74
N ILE A 67 22.30 -36.50 -9.60
CA ILE A 67 23.74 -36.76 -9.78
C ILE A 67 24.47 -35.47 -10.20
N PHE A 68 23.91 -34.72 -11.15
CA PHE A 68 24.48 -33.44 -11.59
C PHE A 68 24.55 -32.42 -10.45
N PHE A 69 23.50 -32.30 -9.63
CA PHE A 69 23.48 -31.38 -8.50
C PHE A 69 24.50 -31.77 -7.42
N LEU A 70 24.60 -33.07 -7.11
CA LEU A 70 25.61 -33.59 -6.18
C LEU A 70 27.03 -33.34 -6.69
N TYR A 71 27.26 -33.48 -8.00
CA TYR A 71 28.55 -33.16 -8.62
C TYR A 71 28.89 -31.67 -8.48
N LEU A 72 27.93 -30.76 -8.69
CA LEU A 72 28.15 -29.32 -8.50
C LEU A 72 28.47 -28.97 -7.05
N LEU A 73 27.72 -29.52 -6.09
CA LEU A 73 27.97 -29.32 -4.66
C LEU A 73 29.37 -29.83 -4.25
N PHE A 74 29.78 -30.99 -4.78
CA PHE A 74 31.09 -31.54 -4.52
C PHE A 74 32.22 -30.64 -5.06
N ASN A 75 32.09 -30.12 -6.28
CA ASN A 75 33.07 -29.17 -6.84
C ASN A 75 33.12 -27.84 -6.08
N MET A 76 31.96 -27.33 -5.64
CA MET A 76 31.90 -26.11 -4.84
C MET A 76 32.58 -26.31 -3.47
N HIS A 77 32.35 -27.48 -2.84
CA HIS A 77 33.02 -27.84 -1.59
C HIS A 77 34.55 -27.91 -1.78
N LEU A 78 35.02 -28.56 -2.85
CA LEU A 78 36.46 -28.61 -3.18
C LEU A 78 37.07 -27.21 -3.38
N HIS A 79 36.34 -26.28 -3.99
CA HIS A 79 36.80 -24.91 -4.16
C HIS A 79 36.90 -24.12 -2.85
N LEU A 80 35.95 -24.36 -1.93
CA LEU A 80 35.93 -23.71 -0.61
C LEU A 80 36.98 -24.29 0.34
N THR A 81 37.30 -25.58 0.24
CA THR A 81 38.31 -26.23 1.09
C THR A 81 39.73 -26.15 0.51
N GLY A 82 39.88 -25.78 -0.77
CA GLY A 82 41.17 -25.73 -1.48
C GLY A 82 41.92 -24.39 -1.39
N SER A 83 41.31 -23.32 -0.88
CA SER A 83 41.98 -22.03 -0.67
C SER A 83 42.42 -21.88 0.79
N GLY A 84 43.49 -22.60 1.13
CA GLY A 84 44.19 -22.45 2.39
C GLY A 84 45.26 -21.36 2.32
N SER A 85 45.26 -20.52 3.37
CA SER A 85 46.31 -19.63 3.86
C SER A 85 46.82 -18.53 2.93
N ASP A 86 46.31 -17.32 3.16
CA ASP A 86 47.18 -16.15 3.29
C ASP A 86 46.75 -15.31 4.49
N SER A 87 47.77 -14.83 5.20
CA SER A 87 47.79 -14.23 6.52
C SER A 87 46.93 -12.96 6.65
N VAL A 88 46.02 -12.95 7.63
CA VAL A 88 45.37 -11.73 8.12
C VAL A 88 46.26 -11.10 9.19
N SER A 89 46.95 -10.04 8.81
CA SER A 89 47.66 -9.14 9.70
C SER A 89 46.69 -8.27 10.50
N SER A 90 46.97 -8.17 11.80
CA SER A 90 46.29 -7.31 12.75
C SER A 90 46.44 -5.84 12.36
N ILE A 91 45.33 -5.18 12.04
CA ILE A 91 45.26 -3.71 11.92
C ILE A 91 44.77 -3.18 13.27
N GLY A 92 45.60 -2.34 13.88
CA GLY A 92 45.35 -1.73 15.18
C GLY A 92 44.19 -0.75 15.16
N GLU A 93 43.37 -0.82 16.20
CA GLU A 93 42.43 0.22 16.60
C GLU A 93 43.20 1.50 16.92
N SER A 94 43.13 2.48 16.01
CA SER A 94 43.37 3.88 16.32
C SER A 94 42.01 4.56 16.43
N THR A 95 41.59 4.79 17.67
CA THR A 95 40.45 5.66 18.02
C THR A 95 40.78 7.10 17.64
N LEU A 96 40.46 7.46 16.40
CA LEU A 96 40.40 8.83 15.91
C LEU A 96 39.03 9.39 16.33
N SER A 97 39.04 10.23 17.37
CA SER A 97 37.93 11.13 17.67
C SER A 97 37.86 12.18 16.57
N VAL A 98 37.11 11.86 15.51
CA VAL A 98 36.71 12.82 14.49
C VAL A 98 35.55 13.60 15.09
N ASP A 99 35.76 14.88 15.35
CA ASP A 99 34.70 15.84 15.60
C ASP A 99 33.82 15.90 14.34
N TYR A 100 32.78 15.06 14.32
CA TYR A 100 31.76 15.03 13.29
C TYR A 100 30.91 16.28 13.52
N GLU A 101 31.29 17.40 12.89
CA GLU A 101 30.30 18.43 12.58
C GLU A 101 29.20 17.72 11.79
N ASP A 102 28.10 17.46 12.49
CA ASP A 102 26.90 16.78 11.99
C ASP A 102 26.37 17.65 10.85
N SER A 103 26.88 17.43 9.63
CA SER A 103 26.37 18.07 8.44
C SER A 103 24.97 17.50 8.29
N ILE A 104 23.97 18.21 8.81
CA ILE A 104 22.57 17.81 8.74
C ILE A 104 22.29 17.55 7.26
N THR A 105 22.23 16.29 6.87
CA THR A 105 21.99 15.90 5.48
C THR A 105 20.56 16.28 5.19
N THR A 106 20.40 17.37 4.45
CA THR A 106 19.07 17.86 4.07
C THR A 106 18.37 16.80 3.22
N THR A 107 17.15 16.41 3.60
CA THR A 107 16.36 15.46 2.83
C THR A 107 16.06 16.02 1.44
N ARG A 108 16.38 15.24 0.40
CA ARG A 108 16.10 15.58 -0.99
C ARG A 108 14.76 14.99 -1.40
N VAL A 109 13.84 15.86 -1.78
CA VAL A 109 12.45 15.54 -2.12
C VAL A 109 12.23 15.78 -3.61
N LEU A 110 11.74 14.74 -4.31
CA LEU A 110 11.20 14.90 -5.66
C LEU A 110 9.69 14.99 -5.62
N TYR A 111 9.14 16.16 -5.94
CA TYR A 111 7.70 16.40 -6.02
C TYR A 111 7.20 16.27 -7.45
N ILE A 112 6.62 15.11 -7.77
CA ILE A 112 6.06 14.77 -9.07
C ILE A 112 4.58 15.13 -9.09
N ILE A 113 4.21 16.02 -10.00
CA ILE A 113 2.83 16.48 -10.18
C ILE A 113 2.37 16.09 -11.57
N THR A 114 1.16 15.55 -11.70
CA THR A 114 0.55 15.29 -13.01
C THR A 114 -0.65 16.18 -13.24
N THR A 115 -0.70 16.78 -14.44
CA THR A 115 -1.85 17.52 -14.94
C THR A 115 -2.34 16.99 -16.29
N LEU A 116 -3.66 16.98 -16.46
CA LEU A 116 -4.33 16.31 -17.58
C LEU A 116 -4.89 17.24 -18.63
N SER A 117 -5.04 18.50 -18.25
CA SER A 117 -5.64 19.49 -19.10
C SER A 117 -5.22 20.84 -18.59
N GLU A 118 -4.65 21.65 -19.47
CA GLU A 118 -4.34 23.04 -19.18
C GLU A 118 -5.62 23.83 -18.88
N PHE A 119 -6.67 23.55 -19.65
CA PHE A 119 -7.98 24.17 -19.51
C PHE A 119 -9.03 23.12 -19.17
N ASN A 120 -9.88 23.43 -18.20
CA ASN A 120 -11.02 22.58 -17.88
C ASN A 120 -11.97 22.48 -19.09
N ASN A 121 -12.43 21.27 -19.40
CA ASN A 121 -13.33 21.01 -20.52
C ASN A 121 -14.83 21.11 -20.15
N GLY A 122 -15.15 21.38 -18.88
CA GLY A 122 -16.52 21.43 -18.35
C GLY A 122 -17.08 20.08 -17.89
N LEU A 123 -16.37 18.97 -18.11
CA LEU A 123 -16.74 17.68 -17.55
C LEU A 123 -16.64 17.71 -16.03
N ARG A 124 -17.38 16.80 -15.37
CA ARG A 124 -17.40 16.70 -13.90
C ARG A 124 -17.80 18.00 -13.18
N ARG A 125 -18.64 18.83 -13.83
CA ARG A 125 -19.13 20.12 -13.31
C ARG A 125 -18.00 21.15 -13.07
N THR A 126 -16.89 21.04 -13.80
CA THR A 126 -15.86 22.09 -13.88
C THR A 126 -16.34 23.26 -14.75
N ILE A 127 -15.70 24.43 -14.67
CA ILE A 127 -15.97 25.52 -15.61
C ILE A 127 -15.21 25.26 -16.90
N LYS A 128 -15.92 25.17 -18.03
CA LYS A 128 -15.30 25.05 -19.34
C LYS A 128 -14.46 26.31 -19.64
N GLY A 129 -13.20 26.12 -20.04
CA GLY A 129 -12.25 27.18 -20.37
C GLY A 129 -11.54 27.80 -19.17
N GLN A 130 -11.81 27.33 -17.95
CA GLN A 130 -11.05 27.75 -16.77
C GLN A 130 -9.59 27.35 -16.91
N ASP A 131 -8.68 28.29 -16.67
CA ASP A 131 -7.24 28.06 -16.73
C ASP A 131 -6.80 27.28 -15.49
N ARG A 132 -6.71 25.95 -15.62
CA ARG A 132 -6.37 25.06 -14.51
C ARG A 132 -4.92 25.24 -14.07
N LEU A 133 -4.02 25.57 -14.99
CA LEU A 133 -2.61 25.78 -14.67
C LEU A 133 -2.46 26.96 -13.70
N VAL A 134 -3.06 28.09 -14.04
CA VAL A 134 -2.91 29.34 -13.25
C VAL A 134 -3.80 29.35 -12.02
N GLU A 135 -5.03 28.86 -12.13
CA GLU A 135 -6.00 28.97 -11.03
C GLU A 135 -5.90 27.83 -10.01
N ILE A 136 -5.26 26.71 -10.35
CA ILE A 136 -5.19 25.52 -9.49
C ILE A 136 -3.75 25.03 -9.34
N LEU A 137 -3.11 24.60 -10.42
CA LEU A 137 -1.83 23.88 -10.33
C LEU A 137 -0.72 24.74 -9.70
N ILE A 138 -0.45 25.92 -10.27
CA ILE A 138 0.63 26.79 -9.79
C ILE A 138 0.41 27.19 -8.32
N PRO A 139 -0.76 27.71 -7.92
CA PRO A 139 -1.00 28.06 -6.52
C PRO A 139 -0.82 26.87 -5.54
N VAL A 140 -1.34 25.69 -5.89
CA VAL A 140 -1.23 24.49 -5.04
C VAL A 140 0.21 24.02 -4.91
N MET A 141 0.92 23.96 -6.04
CA MET A 141 2.32 23.55 -6.10
C MET A 141 3.21 24.52 -5.31
N VAL A 142 3.07 25.82 -5.55
CA VAL A 142 3.86 26.85 -4.85
C VAL A 142 3.58 26.81 -3.35
N ASN A 143 2.31 26.75 -2.94
CA ASN A 143 1.97 26.65 -1.52
C ASN A 143 2.62 25.43 -0.84
N GLY A 144 2.61 24.28 -1.52
CA GLY A 144 3.27 23.09 -1.02
C GLY A 144 4.79 23.25 -0.92
N VAL A 145 5.43 23.65 -2.01
CA VAL A 145 6.90 23.85 -2.08
C VAL A 145 7.40 24.86 -1.06
N GLU A 146 6.72 26.01 -0.92
CA GLU A 146 7.08 27.01 0.07
C GLU A 146 7.08 26.43 1.49
N SER A 147 6.05 25.66 1.86
CA SER A 147 6.00 25.04 3.19
C SER A 147 7.18 24.08 3.45
N MET A 148 7.70 23.43 2.40
CA MET A 148 8.76 22.42 2.47
C MET A 148 10.16 23.01 2.65
N ILE A 149 10.44 24.16 2.02
CA ILE A 149 11.79 24.74 1.98
C ILE A 149 12.06 25.75 3.11
N VAL A 150 11.01 26.27 3.75
CA VAL A 150 11.12 27.25 4.85
C VAL A 150 11.32 26.56 6.21
N PRO A 151 11.78 27.28 7.25
CA PRO A 151 11.80 26.74 8.60
C PRO A 151 10.43 26.22 9.05
N PRO A 152 10.37 25.14 9.84
CA PRO A 152 11.50 24.42 10.42
C PRO A 152 12.09 23.30 9.52
N PHE A 153 11.54 23.04 8.34
CA PHE A 153 11.79 21.79 7.60
C PHE A 153 13.03 21.83 6.70
N HIS A 154 13.23 22.92 5.97
CA HIS A 154 14.41 23.13 5.13
C HIS A 154 14.71 22.01 4.10
N TYR A 155 13.69 21.35 3.54
CA TYR A 155 13.92 20.30 2.55
C TYR A 155 14.53 20.85 1.26
N GLN A 156 15.34 20.03 0.57
CA GLN A 156 15.78 20.31 -0.80
C GLN A 156 14.73 19.74 -1.75
N VAL A 157 13.93 20.61 -2.36
CA VAL A 157 12.79 20.20 -3.20
C VAL A 157 13.08 20.48 -4.67
N ASP A 158 12.88 19.48 -5.51
CA ASP A 158 12.74 19.65 -6.95
C ASP A 158 11.33 19.23 -7.40
N VAL A 159 10.78 19.97 -8.36
CA VAL A 159 9.48 19.69 -8.96
C VAL A 159 9.65 19.05 -10.34
N PHE A 160 8.91 17.97 -10.56
CA PHE A 160 8.80 17.33 -11.88
C PHE A 160 7.34 17.33 -12.33
N LEU A 161 7.03 18.13 -13.34
CA LEU A 161 5.67 18.25 -13.88
C LEU A 161 5.48 17.31 -15.07
N ILE A 162 4.43 16.49 -15.02
CA ILE A 162 4.02 15.64 -16.14
C ILE A 162 2.71 16.16 -16.73
N CYS A 163 2.71 16.56 -18.00
CA CYS A 163 1.57 17.14 -18.68
C CYS A 163 1.02 16.19 -19.76
N ALA A 164 -0.31 16.01 -19.80
CA ALA A 164 -0.98 15.29 -20.90
C ALA A 164 -1.11 16.10 -22.20
N TYR A 165 -0.58 17.31 -22.21
CA TYR A 165 -0.66 18.28 -23.29
C TYR A 165 0.73 18.89 -23.47
N GLU A 166 1.00 19.44 -24.64
CA GLU A 166 2.22 20.20 -24.92
C GLU A 166 2.19 21.53 -24.15
N LEU A 167 3.19 21.78 -23.30
CA LEU A 167 3.25 22.97 -22.47
C LEU A 167 3.99 24.07 -23.24
N GLN A 168 3.30 25.16 -23.55
CA GLN A 168 3.93 26.25 -24.29
C GLN A 168 5.07 26.90 -23.48
N PRO A 169 6.17 27.36 -24.13
CA PRO A 169 7.33 27.90 -23.43
C PRO A 169 7.02 29.05 -22.45
N GLU A 170 6.10 29.94 -22.81
CA GLU A 170 5.65 31.03 -21.94
C GLU A 170 4.90 30.55 -20.70
N ARG A 171 4.23 29.39 -20.79
CA ARG A 171 3.51 28.76 -19.68
C ARG A 171 4.48 28.03 -18.77
N GLU A 172 5.48 27.38 -19.34
CA GLU A 172 6.60 26.83 -18.57
C GLU A 172 7.35 27.93 -17.80
N GLN A 173 7.63 29.06 -18.45
CA GLN A 173 8.30 30.19 -17.83
C GLN A 173 7.46 30.77 -16.67
N LEU A 174 6.14 30.87 -16.84
CA LEU A 174 5.24 31.29 -15.76
C LEU A 174 5.36 30.39 -14.52
N ILE A 175 5.52 29.08 -14.71
CA ILE A 175 5.74 28.14 -13.59
C ILE A 175 7.09 28.39 -12.93
N ARG A 176 8.17 28.54 -13.72
CA ARG A 176 9.52 28.82 -13.23
C ARG A 176 9.56 30.12 -12.42
N ASP A 177 8.92 31.16 -12.92
CA ASP A 177 8.85 32.47 -12.26
C ASP A 177 8.05 32.43 -10.95
N SER A 178 7.14 31.47 -10.81
CA SER A 178 6.32 31.29 -9.61
C SER A 178 7.00 30.43 -8.54
N LEU A 179 8.00 29.63 -8.90
CA LEU A 179 8.72 28.77 -7.97
C LEU A 179 9.83 29.54 -7.24
N PRO A 180 10.14 29.20 -5.98
CA PRO A 180 11.30 29.75 -5.28
C PRO A 180 12.61 29.47 -6.04
N PRO A 181 13.61 30.39 -6.00
CA PRO A 181 14.78 30.35 -6.90
C PRO A 181 15.70 29.14 -6.73
N ASN A 182 15.63 28.44 -5.60
CA ASN A 182 16.46 27.26 -5.30
C ASN A 182 15.76 25.93 -5.60
N VAL A 183 14.57 25.95 -6.19
CA VAL A 183 13.78 24.77 -6.51
C VAL A 183 14.05 24.37 -7.95
N GLY A 184 14.57 23.16 -8.19
CA GLY A 184 14.72 22.63 -9.53
C GLY A 184 13.36 22.37 -10.17
N PHE A 185 13.24 22.63 -11.48
CA PHE A 185 12.01 22.38 -12.22
C PHE A 185 12.28 21.72 -13.57
N GLN A 186 11.62 20.57 -13.77
CA GLN A 186 11.64 19.79 -15.01
C GLN A 186 10.21 19.50 -15.46
N VAL A 187 10.01 19.43 -16.77
CA VAL A 187 8.72 19.13 -17.39
C VAL A 187 8.88 17.94 -18.32
N TRP A 188 7.88 17.05 -18.31
CA TRP A 188 7.61 16.09 -19.36
C TRP A 188 6.20 16.34 -19.88
N ASP A 189 6.11 16.98 -21.04
CA ASP A 189 4.85 17.30 -21.70
C ASP A 189 4.54 16.31 -22.84
N ASP A 190 3.33 16.40 -23.40
CA ASP A 190 2.74 15.39 -24.30
C ASP A 190 2.90 13.95 -23.76
N ALA A 191 2.87 13.81 -22.43
CA ALA A 191 3.24 12.60 -21.72
C ALA A 191 2.06 11.62 -21.56
N VAL A 192 1.12 11.63 -22.51
CA VAL A 192 0.04 10.64 -22.54
C VAL A 192 0.68 9.28 -22.84
N PRO A 193 0.58 8.29 -21.93
CA PRO A 193 1.18 6.99 -22.18
C PRO A 193 0.53 6.37 -23.42
N LEU A 194 1.30 5.57 -24.14
CA LEU A 194 0.76 4.72 -25.18
C LEU A 194 0.09 3.48 -24.55
N GLY A 195 -0.61 2.70 -25.35
CA GLY A 195 -1.16 1.42 -24.93
C GLY A 195 -1.63 0.62 -26.14
N TYR A 196 -1.67 -0.71 -26.02
CA TYR A 196 -2.11 -1.56 -27.12
C TYR A 196 -3.58 -1.33 -27.47
N ASP A 197 -3.88 -1.19 -28.77
CA ASP A 197 -5.25 -1.06 -29.26
C ASP A 197 -6.01 -2.40 -29.12
N ASN A 198 -6.68 -2.56 -27.99
CA ASN A 198 -7.47 -3.75 -27.69
C ASN A 198 -8.65 -4.00 -28.66
N ARG A 199 -8.96 -3.06 -29.57
CA ARG A 199 -10.06 -3.22 -30.54
C ARG A 199 -9.64 -3.82 -31.87
N ASN A 200 -8.42 -3.54 -32.34
CA ASN A 200 -8.04 -3.82 -33.73
C ASN A 200 -6.87 -4.80 -33.88
N SER A 201 -5.91 -4.79 -32.96
CA SER A 201 -4.87 -5.82 -32.78
C SER A 201 -3.93 -5.35 -31.67
N LYS A 202 -3.32 -6.28 -30.92
CA LYS A 202 -2.25 -5.95 -29.96
C LYS A 202 -0.94 -5.51 -30.63
N GLU A 203 -0.97 -5.18 -31.92
CA GLU A 203 0.21 -4.82 -32.71
C GLU A 203 0.37 -3.29 -32.84
N LYS A 204 -0.70 -2.51 -32.57
CA LYS A 204 -0.67 -1.05 -32.65
C LYS A 204 -0.72 -0.42 -31.26
N LEU A 205 0.19 0.51 -31.02
CA LEU A 205 0.15 1.42 -29.87
C LEU A 205 -0.69 2.66 -30.23
N ILE A 206 -1.56 3.06 -29.31
CA ILE A 206 -2.38 4.27 -29.41
C ILE A 206 -2.27 5.10 -28.13
N PRO A 207 -2.48 6.42 -28.19
CA PRO A 207 -2.55 7.25 -26.99
C PRO A 207 -3.63 6.73 -26.03
N ASN A 208 -3.19 6.38 -24.82
CA ASN A 208 -4.04 5.91 -23.76
C ASN A 208 -4.50 7.08 -22.90
N THR A 209 -5.41 7.87 -23.45
CA THR A 209 -6.00 9.03 -22.76
C THR A 209 -6.81 8.65 -21.52
N ARG A 210 -7.10 7.37 -21.30
CA ARG A 210 -7.72 6.86 -20.06
C ARG A 210 -6.71 6.64 -18.94
N ALA A 211 -5.45 6.37 -19.29
CA ALA A 211 -4.40 6.22 -18.30
C ALA A 211 -3.93 7.55 -17.73
N LEU A 212 -4.34 8.68 -18.33
CA LEU A 212 -3.95 10.01 -17.88
C LEU A 212 -2.40 10.16 -17.97
N ALA A 213 -1.82 11.35 -17.94
CA ALA A 213 -0.36 11.51 -18.11
C ALA A 213 0.46 11.10 -16.87
N ARG A 214 0.05 10.05 -16.15
CA ARG A 214 0.60 9.72 -14.83
C ARG A 214 1.83 8.83 -14.92
N GLN A 215 2.82 9.15 -15.75
CA GLN A 215 4.02 8.32 -15.95
C GLN A 215 5.02 8.36 -14.76
N HIS A 216 4.53 8.49 -13.52
CA HIS A 216 5.32 8.68 -12.31
C HIS A 216 6.44 7.65 -12.14
N ARG A 217 6.16 6.37 -12.39
CA ARG A 217 7.12 5.27 -12.16
C ARG A 217 8.36 5.34 -13.06
N TYR A 218 8.26 5.95 -14.24
CA TYR A 218 9.41 6.17 -15.13
C TYR A 218 10.29 7.30 -14.61
N VAL A 219 9.67 8.42 -14.22
CA VAL A 219 10.39 9.53 -13.58
C VAL A 219 11.12 9.04 -12.34
N ILE A 220 10.45 8.28 -11.48
CA ILE A 220 11.06 7.74 -10.25
C ILE A 220 12.22 6.81 -10.57
N LYS A 221 12.08 5.92 -11.56
CA LYS A 221 13.19 5.05 -11.99
C LYS A 221 14.42 5.86 -12.37
N ASP A 222 14.25 6.87 -13.22
CA ASP A 222 15.37 7.65 -13.74
C ASP A 222 15.97 8.58 -12.69
N LYS A 223 15.18 8.96 -11.69
CA LYS A 223 15.58 9.84 -10.59
C LYS A 223 15.91 9.10 -9.30
N PHE A 224 15.86 7.77 -9.29
CA PHE A 224 15.82 6.96 -8.06
C PHE A 224 16.97 7.25 -7.10
N PHE A 225 18.20 7.35 -7.61
CA PHE A 225 19.40 7.57 -6.78
C PHE A 225 19.65 9.04 -6.41
N HIS A 226 18.84 9.96 -6.91
CA HIS A 226 19.04 11.40 -6.72
C HIS A 226 18.24 11.99 -5.55
N TYR A 227 17.25 11.26 -5.04
CA TYR A 227 16.34 11.73 -4.00
C TYR A 227 16.11 10.68 -2.94
N ASP A 228 15.76 11.15 -1.75
CA ASP A 228 15.53 10.31 -0.57
C ASP A 228 14.03 10.03 -0.37
N MET A 229 13.19 10.95 -0.88
CA MET A 229 11.74 10.93 -0.75
C MET A 229 11.06 11.31 -2.07
N PHE A 230 9.99 10.58 -2.41
CA PHE A 230 9.22 10.76 -3.64
C PHE A 230 7.76 11.06 -3.32
N LEU A 231 7.23 12.13 -3.90
CA LEU A 231 5.82 12.53 -3.82
C LEU A 231 5.25 12.45 -5.23
N ALA A 232 4.13 11.77 -5.41
CA ALA A 232 3.52 11.60 -6.72
C ALA A 232 2.01 11.84 -6.64
N PHE A 233 1.55 13.04 -7.00
CA PHE A 233 0.17 13.49 -6.79
C PHE A 233 -0.47 14.15 -8.03
N GLU A 234 -1.80 14.21 -8.01
CA GLU A 234 -2.59 15.06 -8.91
C GLU A 234 -2.35 16.56 -8.62
N ASP A 235 -2.56 17.39 -9.64
CA ASP A 235 -2.32 18.84 -9.63
C ASP A 235 -3.26 19.67 -8.75
N ASP A 236 -4.29 19.07 -8.17
CA ASP A 236 -5.24 19.71 -7.25
C ASP A 236 -5.16 19.17 -5.81
N MET A 237 -4.00 18.59 -5.44
CA MET A 237 -3.72 18.04 -4.11
C MET A 237 -2.72 18.91 -3.34
N VAL A 238 -3.12 19.46 -2.20
CA VAL A 238 -2.25 20.27 -1.34
C VAL A 238 -1.39 19.36 -0.46
N ILE A 239 -0.10 19.31 -0.77
CA ILE A 239 0.89 18.58 0.02
C ILE A 239 1.81 19.57 0.70
N LYS A 240 1.87 19.53 2.03
CA LYS A 240 2.74 20.38 2.84
C LYS A 240 3.87 19.60 3.49
N ALA A 241 4.83 20.34 4.03
CA ALA A 241 5.95 19.80 4.77
C ALA A 241 5.54 18.92 5.98
N ASP A 242 4.49 19.30 6.72
CA ASP A 242 3.96 18.49 7.82
C ASP A 242 3.51 17.09 7.37
N HIS A 243 3.00 16.95 6.14
CA HIS A 243 2.65 15.64 5.60
C HIS A 243 3.90 14.80 5.34
N ILE A 244 4.97 15.42 4.83
CA ILE A 244 6.24 14.74 4.54
C ILE A 244 6.94 14.34 5.84
N ASP A 245 7.08 15.28 6.77
CA ASP A 245 7.73 15.07 8.06
C ASP A 245 7.06 13.92 8.83
N HIS A 246 5.73 13.98 8.94
CA HIS A 246 4.94 12.92 9.58
C HIS A 246 5.05 11.59 8.85
N PHE A 247 5.00 11.59 7.51
CA PHE A 247 5.18 10.37 6.73
C PHE A 247 6.56 9.73 6.98
N MET A 248 7.62 10.52 7.02
CA MET A 248 8.97 10.04 7.26
C MET A 248 9.13 9.52 8.69
N ALA A 249 8.66 10.26 9.70
CA ALA A 249 8.73 9.87 11.09
C ALA A 249 7.93 8.57 11.36
N MET A 250 6.71 8.47 10.83
CA MET A 250 5.89 7.27 10.94
C MET A 250 6.51 6.10 10.16
N SER A 251 7.11 6.34 8.98
CA SER A 251 7.82 5.29 8.22
C SER A 251 9.03 4.75 8.98
N ALA A 252 9.84 5.63 9.59
CA ALA A 252 10.98 5.23 10.41
C ALA A 252 10.55 4.38 11.60
N GLU A 253 9.43 4.74 12.24
CA GLU A 253 8.89 3.97 13.35
C GLU A 253 8.34 2.60 12.89
N LEU A 254 7.64 2.53 11.76
CA LEU A 254 7.22 1.25 11.17
C LEU A 254 8.42 0.37 10.81
N ASP A 255 9.51 0.95 10.31
CA ASP A 255 10.74 0.22 10.01
C ASP A 255 11.43 -0.29 11.29
N ARG A 256 11.45 0.50 12.37
CA ARG A 256 11.93 0.06 13.68
C ARG A 256 11.11 -1.13 14.20
N LEU A 257 9.78 -1.04 14.14
CA LEU A 257 8.89 -2.14 14.53
C LEU A 257 9.18 -3.40 13.70
N ARG A 258 9.30 -3.24 12.38
CA ARG A 258 9.55 -4.33 11.41
C ARG A 258 10.88 -5.04 11.64
N GLU A 259 11.92 -4.31 12.02
CA GLU A 259 13.24 -4.87 12.33
C GLU A 259 13.23 -5.71 13.60
N SER A 260 12.43 -5.32 14.60
CA SER A 260 12.24 -6.06 15.85
C SER A 260 11.21 -7.19 15.76
N ALA A 261 10.41 -7.22 14.69
CA ALA A 261 9.28 -8.14 14.56
C ALA A 261 9.73 -9.58 14.26
N PRO A 262 9.06 -10.59 14.85
CA PRO A 262 9.32 -11.99 14.53
C PRO A 262 8.89 -12.33 13.10
N MET A 263 9.48 -13.38 12.52
CA MET A 263 9.07 -13.87 11.20
C MET A 263 7.70 -14.54 11.23
N GLU A 264 7.42 -15.28 12.30
CA GLU A 264 6.17 -16.00 12.54
C GLU A 264 5.71 -15.71 13.97
N LEU A 265 4.40 -15.57 14.17
CA LEU A 265 3.82 -15.47 15.51
C LEU A 265 3.62 -16.89 16.06
N PRO A 266 3.71 -17.08 17.39
CA PRO A 266 3.37 -18.37 18.00
C PRO A 266 1.95 -18.79 17.62
N ASP A 267 1.75 -20.10 17.41
CA ASP A 267 0.44 -20.65 17.10
C ASP A 267 -0.56 -20.24 18.18
N VAL A 268 -1.62 -19.54 17.77
CA VAL A 268 -2.74 -19.22 18.66
C VAL A 268 -3.42 -20.55 19.00
N PRO A 269 -3.59 -20.91 20.28
CA PRO A 269 -4.22 -22.17 20.68
C PRO A 269 -5.57 -22.37 19.95
N GLU A 270 -5.77 -23.55 19.35
CA GLU A 270 -7.01 -23.89 18.61
C GLU A 270 -8.29 -23.73 19.44
N THR A 271 -8.18 -23.67 20.77
CA THR A 271 -9.28 -23.47 21.71
C THR A 271 -9.85 -22.04 21.70
N LEU A 272 -9.17 -21.09 21.06
CA LEU A 272 -9.71 -19.76 20.86
C LEU A 272 -10.61 -19.78 19.64
N ASP A 273 -11.91 -19.93 19.90
CA ASP A 273 -13.01 -20.12 18.93
C ASP A 273 -13.04 -19.13 17.75
N GLU A 274 -12.24 -18.06 17.77
CA GLU A 274 -12.02 -17.21 16.62
C GLU A 274 -10.62 -16.57 16.67
N PRO A 275 -9.68 -17.04 15.84
CA PRO A 275 -8.38 -16.39 15.64
C PRO A 275 -8.51 -14.91 15.26
N THR A 276 -9.66 -14.48 14.74
CA THR A 276 -10.02 -13.09 14.43
C THR A 276 -10.22 -12.20 15.65
N LYS A 277 -10.53 -12.75 16.84
CA LYS A 277 -10.79 -11.94 18.04
C LYS A 277 -9.56 -11.22 18.56
N MET A 278 -8.37 -11.78 18.36
CA MET A 278 -7.10 -11.21 18.84
C MET A 278 -6.33 -10.40 17.79
N LYS A 279 -6.78 -10.34 16.53
CA LYS A 279 -5.97 -9.72 15.46
C LYS A 279 -5.92 -8.19 15.49
N PHE A 280 -6.41 -7.53 16.54
CA PHE A 280 -6.42 -6.07 16.64
C PHE A 280 -5.44 -5.49 17.66
N PHE A 281 -4.76 -6.34 18.44
CA PHE A 281 -3.69 -5.96 19.36
C PHE A 281 -2.59 -7.03 19.36
N GLY A 282 -1.45 -6.73 20.00
CA GLY A 282 -0.31 -7.65 20.12
C GLY A 282 0.71 -7.55 18.99
N GLU A 283 1.70 -8.45 19.03
CA GLU A 283 2.81 -8.48 18.07
C GLU A 283 2.34 -8.66 16.62
N MET A 284 3.15 -8.20 15.68
CA MET A 284 2.97 -8.41 14.24
C MET A 284 4.15 -9.18 13.69
N THR A 285 3.92 -9.93 12.61
CA THR A 285 5.03 -10.51 11.87
C THR A 285 5.76 -9.43 11.07
N LYS A 286 7.02 -9.71 10.75
CA LYS A 286 7.78 -8.92 9.78
C LYS A 286 7.07 -8.80 8.43
N GLY A 287 6.40 -9.87 7.97
CA GLY A 287 5.65 -9.86 6.72
C GLY A 287 4.44 -8.92 6.72
N GLN A 288 3.76 -8.76 7.86
CA GLN A 288 2.69 -7.76 8.02
C GLN A 288 3.24 -6.34 7.97
N LEU A 289 4.33 -6.08 8.69
CA LEU A 289 4.96 -4.77 8.78
C LEU A 289 5.71 -4.37 7.50
N ASP A 290 6.25 -5.32 6.74
CA ASP A 290 6.85 -5.08 5.42
C ASP A 290 5.82 -4.48 4.44
N ARG A 291 4.52 -4.73 4.64
CA ARG A 291 3.44 -4.13 3.85
C ARG A 291 2.82 -2.89 4.48
N ALA A 292 3.26 -2.46 5.65
CA ALA A 292 2.72 -1.28 6.32
C ALA A 292 3.35 0.01 5.77
N VAL A 293 2.51 1.01 5.46
CA VAL A 293 2.96 2.37 5.13
C VAL A 293 2.04 3.41 5.75
N PRO A 294 2.50 4.64 6.00
CA PRO A 294 1.60 5.74 6.32
C PRO A 294 0.60 5.99 5.18
N GLY A 295 -0.65 6.24 5.54
CA GLY A 295 -1.74 6.52 4.62
C GLY A 295 -2.26 7.94 4.75
N PHE A 296 -2.90 8.42 3.70
CA PHE A 296 -3.66 9.67 3.67
C PHE A 296 -5.13 9.45 3.32
N ILE A 297 -5.97 10.42 3.63
CA ILE A 297 -7.36 10.54 3.18
C ILE A 297 -7.52 11.88 2.48
N ARG A 298 -8.23 11.89 1.35
CA ARG A 298 -8.62 13.13 0.69
C ARG A 298 -9.75 13.81 1.42
N VAL A 299 -9.60 15.13 1.56
CA VAL A 299 -10.62 16.01 2.11
C VAL A 299 -10.94 17.14 1.13
N GLU A 300 -12.18 17.62 1.19
CA GLU A 300 -12.66 18.81 0.50
C GLU A 300 -13.15 19.79 1.55
N VAL A 301 -13.23 21.05 1.18
CA VAL A 301 -13.83 22.10 2.01
C VAL A 301 -15.24 22.36 1.51
N LEU A 302 -16.21 22.35 2.42
CA LEU A 302 -17.58 22.77 2.14
C LEU A 302 -17.58 24.26 1.82
N LEU A 303 -17.91 24.61 0.57
CA LEU A 303 -17.93 26.01 0.14
C LEU A 303 -19.25 26.70 0.50
N ASN A 304 -20.32 25.91 0.65
CA ASN A 304 -21.63 26.41 1.02
C ASN A 304 -22.49 25.27 1.60
N ASP A 305 -22.54 25.17 2.93
CA ASP A 305 -23.29 24.13 3.65
C ASP A 305 -24.82 24.21 3.39
N THR A 306 -25.34 25.36 2.95
CA THR A 306 -26.76 25.50 2.61
C THR A 306 -27.13 24.81 1.29
N VAL A 307 -26.18 24.72 0.34
CA VAL A 307 -26.40 24.13 -0.99
C VAL A 307 -25.88 22.70 -1.05
N HIS A 308 -24.69 22.48 -0.48
CA HIS A 308 -24.02 21.19 -0.44
C HIS A 308 -23.64 20.93 1.01
N SER A 309 -24.56 20.38 1.80
CA SER A 309 -24.25 20.09 3.20
C SER A 309 -23.47 18.79 3.36
N GLY A 310 -22.63 18.76 4.38
CA GLY A 310 -22.09 17.52 4.91
C GLY A 310 -23.20 16.63 5.49
N GLN A 311 -22.84 15.40 5.83
CA GLN A 311 -23.69 14.46 6.55
C GLN A 311 -24.17 15.11 7.86
N ARG A 312 -25.50 15.27 8.02
CA ARG A 312 -26.09 15.86 9.23
C ARG A 312 -26.21 14.90 10.39
N LYS A 313 -26.45 13.62 10.09
CA LYS A 313 -26.55 12.56 11.09
C LYS A 313 -25.35 11.64 10.92
N PRO A 314 -24.40 11.59 11.87
CA PRO A 314 -23.27 10.69 11.77
C PRO A 314 -23.75 9.23 11.67
N LEU A 315 -22.85 8.35 11.20
CA LEU A 315 -23.10 6.91 11.25
C LEU A 315 -23.38 6.44 12.69
N PRO A 316 -23.94 5.23 12.89
CA PRO A 316 -24.40 4.74 14.21
C PRO A 316 -23.35 4.64 15.33
N ILE A 317 -22.09 5.01 15.07
CA ILE A 317 -21.07 5.20 16.10
C ILE A 317 -21.17 6.64 16.60
N PRO A 318 -21.48 6.89 17.88
CA PRO A 318 -21.49 8.26 18.41
C PRO A 318 -20.07 8.85 18.37
N PRO A 319 -19.88 10.10 17.93
CA PRO A 319 -18.59 10.77 18.04
C PRO A 319 -18.23 11.02 19.51
N ASP A 320 -16.98 10.75 19.88
CA ASP A 320 -16.42 11.04 21.20
C ASP A 320 -15.16 11.89 21.05
N PHE A 321 -15.24 13.16 21.44
CA PHE A 321 -14.15 14.12 21.32
C PHE A 321 -13.21 14.12 22.53
N GLU A 322 -13.50 13.35 23.59
CA GLU A 322 -12.68 13.29 24.80
C GLU A 322 -11.56 12.27 24.61
N PHE A 323 -10.35 12.74 24.33
CA PHE A 323 -9.17 11.89 24.18
C PHE A 323 -8.40 11.80 25.50
N GLU A 324 -7.85 10.61 25.78
CA GLU A 324 -6.95 10.41 26.90
C GLU A 324 -5.53 10.88 26.52
N ASP A 325 -4.95 11.77 27.31
CA ASP A 325 -3.56 12.20 27.11
C ASP A 325 -2.62 11.09 27.61
N HIS A 326 -1.83 10.50 26.70
CA HIS A 326 -0.86 9.46 27.05
C HIS A 326 0.27 9.94 27.97
N ALA A 327 0.47 11.26 28.09
CA ALA A 327 1.51 11.88 28.92
C ALA A 327 1.09 12.12 30.38
N GLY A 328 -0.07 11.63 30.83
CA GLY A 328 -0.53 11.79 32.21
C GLY A 328 -1.07 13.19 32.55
N GLY A 329 -1.23 14.07 31.54
CA GLY A 329 -2.17 15.19 31.62
C GLY A 329 -3.59 14.65 31.63
N GLY A 330 -4.54 15.30 32.31
CA GLY A 330 -5.94 14.89 32.20
C GLY A 330 -6.39 14.92 30.73
N GLY A 331 -7.17 13.94 30.29
CA GLY A 331 -7.76 13.95 28.96
C GLY A 331 -8.59 15.20 28.67
N GLY A 332 -8.91 15.43 27.40
CA GLY A 332 -9.74 16.57 27.02
C GLY A 332 -10.27 16.50 25.60
N GLU A 333 -11.13 17.47 25.28
CA GLU A 333 -11.72 17.65 23.97
C GLU A 333 -10.63 17.93 22.91
N ARG A 334 -10.65 17.17 21.80
CA ARG A 334 -9.74 17.33 20.66
C ARG A 334 -10.52 17.32 19.36
N HIS A 335 -10.13 18.22 18.45
CA HIS A 335 -10.65 18.33 17.10
C HIS A 335 -9.52 18.18 16.09
N ILE A 336 -9.86 17.97 14.82
CA ILE A 336 -8.88 18.10 13.75
C ILE A 336 -8.35 19.53 13.67
N GLU A 337 -7.12 19.66 13.18
CA GLU A 337 -6.41 20.93 13.00
C GLU A 337 -6.34 21.26 11.50
N PRO A 338 -7.21 22.14 10.99
CA PRO A 338 -7.30 22.42 9.55
C PRO A 338 -6.09 23.18 9.02
N GLU A 339 -5.31 23.83 9.90
CA GLU A 339 -4.10 24.54 9.53
C GLU A 339 -3.10 23.62 8.83
N ILE A 340 -2.94 22.40 9.33
CA ILE A 340 -2.04 21.40 8.77
C ILE A 340 -2.44 21.05 7.34
N CYS A 341 -3.66 20.55 7.12
CA CYS A 341 -4.05 19.99 5.83
C CYS A 341 -4.54 21.03 4.80
N CYS A 342 -5.26 22.05 5.28
CA CYS A 342 -6.34 22.64 4.52
C CYS A 342 -6.29 24.17 4.47
N HIS A 343 -5.54 24.81 5.37
CA HIS A 343 -5.21 26.22 5.22
C HIS A 343 -4.22 26.40 4.09
N VAL A 344 -4.43 27.40 3.25
CA VAL A 344 -3.64 27.60 2.05
C VAL A 344 -3.27 29.07 1.91
N ASN A 345 -1.99 29.31 1.63
CA ASN A 345 -1.49 30.64 1.30
C ASN A 345 -1.56 30.83 -0.22
N MET A 346 -2.78 30.96 -0.73
CA MET A 346 -3.06 31.13 -2.15
C MET A 346 -3.96 32.37 -2.36
N PRO A 347 -3.98 32.97 -3.56
CA PRO A 347 -4.91 34.05 -3.87
C PRO A 347 -6.34 33.64 -3.51
N THR A 348 -7.02 34.47 -2.72
CA THR A 348 -8.35 34.15 -2.21
C THR A 348 -9.31 33.94 -3.38
N SER A 349 -9.89 32.74 -3.44
CA SER A 349 -10.90 32.37 -4.41
C SER A 349 -12.16 31.94 -3.68
N PRO A 350 -13.37 32.26 -4.18
CA PRO A 350 -14.62 31.71 -3.64
C PRO A 350 -14.67 30.17 -3.61
N ARG A 351 -13.73 29.50 -4.30
CA ARG A 351 -13.62 28.04 -4.38
C ARG A 351 -12.58 27.44 -3.45
N THR A 352 -11.74 28.28 -2.87
CA THR A 352 -10.59 27.84 -2.08
C THR A 352 -10.42 28.82 -0.94
N PRO A 353 -11.20 28.68 0.14
CA PRO A 353 -11.04 29.53 1.31
C PRO A 353 -9.64 29.32 1.91
N PRO A 354 -8.95 30.38 2.34
CA PRO A 354 -7.57 30.29 2.81
C PRO A 354 -7.45 29.61 4.18
N SER A 355 -8.48 29.71 5.03
CA SER A 355 -8.45 29.17 6.40
C SER A 355 -9.81 28.56 6.77
N PRO A 356 -10.19 27.44 6.15
CA PRO A 356 -11.45 26.77 6.48
C PRO A 356 -11.45 26.29 7.95
N PRO A 357 -12.59 26.40 8.66
CA PRO A 357 -12.74 25.79 9.97
C PRO A 357 -12.89 24.26 9.88
N ALA A 358 -12.73 23.57 11.01
CA ALA A 358 -12.72 22.10 11.08
C ALA A 358 -14.04 21.46 10.68
N ASP A 359 -15.16 22.12 10.99
CA ASP A 359 -16.49 21.66 10.65
C ASP A 359 -16.71 21.63 9.12
N ASP A 360 -16.09 22.52 8.36
CA ASP A 360 -16.20 22.58 6.91
C ASP A 360 -15.37 21.51 6.17
N ILE A 361 -14.54 20.74 6.86
CA ILE A 361 -13.71 19.71 6.24
C ILE A 361 -14.49 18.40 6.09
N ILE A 362 -14.59 17.90 4.86
CA ILE A 362 -15.37 16.70 4.52
C ILE A 362 -14.57 15.63 3.77
N ILE A 363 -14.96 14.38 3.95
CA ILE A 363 -14.47 13.17 3.30
C ILE A 363 -15.62 12.55 2.51
N TRP A 364 -15.36 12.04 1.30
CA TRP A 364 -16.41 11.45 0.44
C TRP A 364 -16.17 10.01 -0.02
N GLU A 365 -14.98 9.47 0.28
CA GLU A 365 -14.48 8.21 -0.29
C GLU A 365 -14.47 7.04 0.68
N SER A 366 -14.82 7.31 1.94
CA SER A 366 -14.85 6.34 3.01
C SER A 366 -15.59 6.90 4.22
N ASN A 367 -15.76 6.06 5.23
CA ASN A 367 -16.33 6.38 6.52
C ASN A 367 -15.87 5.35 7.57
N VAL A 368 -16.29 5.51 8.82
CA VAL A 368 -15.87 4.64 9.94
C VAL A 368 -16.17 3.14 9.73
N LYS A 369 -17.14 2.78 8.87
CA LYS A 369 -17.47 1.38 8.54
C LYS A 369 -16.36 0.69 7.75
N ALA A 370 -15.62 1.44 6.94
CA ALA A 370 -14.52 0.88 6.16
C ALA A 370 -13.27 0.63 7.03
N PHE A 371 -13.08 1.41 8.08
CA PHE A 371 -11.85 1.35 8.86
C PHE A 371 -11.85 0.24 9.90
N THR A 372 -10.65 -0.22 10.22
CA THR A 372 -10.41 -1.03 11.41
C THR A 372 -9.27 -0.44 12.22
N LEU A 373 -9.35 -0.52 13.55
CA LEU A 373 -8.31 -0.05 14.43
C LEU A 373 -7.38 -1.17 14.86
N ARG A 374 -6.09 -0.91 14.87
CA ARG A 374 -5.09 -1.82 15.43
C ARG A 374 -4.24 -1.07 16.43
N GLU A 375 -3.94 -1.72 17.55
CA GLU A 375 -2.86 -1.31 18.45
C GLU A 375 -1.54 -1.93 17.99
N LEU A 376 -0.51 -1.11 17.82
CA LEU A 376 0.83 -1.52 17.40
C LEU A 376 1.81 -1.37 18.58
N PRO A 377 2.19 -2.47 19.27
CA PRO A 377 3.18 -2.43 20.32
C PRO A 377 4.62 -2.59 19.79
N PRO A 378 5.64 -2.06 20.50
CA PRO A 378 5.52 -1.09 21.59
C PRO A 378 5.00 0.26 21.08
N ALA A 379 4.13 0.90 21.85
CA ALA A 379 3.52 2.16 21.49
C ALA A 379 4.55 3.30 21.40
N SER A 380 4.36 4.18 20.42
CA SER A 380 5.06 5.46 20.30
C SER A 380 4.07 6.57 19.95
N ASN A 381 4.54 7.82 19.90
CA ASN A 381 3.70 8.96 19.54
C ASN A 381 3.17 8.86 18.09
N TYR A 382 3.94 8.25 17.20
CA TYR A 382 3.57 8.09 15.79
C TYR A 382 2.69 6.87 15.55
N VAL A 383 2.93 5.78 16.28
CA VAL A 383 2.28 4.50 16.05
C VAL A 383 1.89 3.87 17.38
N ASN A 384 0.59 3.92 17.69
CA ASN A 384 -0.02 3.23 18.83
C ASN A 384 -1.35 2.63 18.36
N TRP A 385 -2.47 3.30 18.64
CA TRP A 385 -3.72 3.00 17.96
C TRP A 385 -3.71 3.64 16.59
N THR A 386 -4.02 2.83 15.58
CA THR A 386 -3.84 3.21 14.18
C THR A 386 -4.99 2.65 13.36
N VAL A 387 -5.53 3.47 12.48
CA VAL A 387 -6.47 3.02 11.44
C VAL A 387 -5.70 2.21 10.41
N VAL A 388 -6.10 0.96 10.25
CA VAL A 388 -5.81 0.16 9.06
C VAL A 388 -6.89 0.49 8.04
N MET A 389 -6.53 1.26 7.01
CA MET A 389 -7.43 1.58 5.92
C MET A 389 -7.70 0.34 5.08
N LEU A 390 -8.88 0.23 4.45
CA LEU A 390 -9.11 -0.87 3.52
C LEU A 390 -8.08 -0.82 2.39
N GLY A 391 -7.25 -1.86 2.39
CA GLY A 391 -6.47 -2.37 1.27
C GLY A 391 -6.51 -3.90 1.38
N PRO A 392 -5.66 -4.60 0.65
CA PRO A 392 -5.65 -4.80 -0.78
C PRO A 392 -6.74 -5.77 -1.25
N GLY A 393 -6.79 -6.01 -2.57
CA GLY A 393 -7.70 -6.97 -3.18
C GLY A 393 -7.37 -8.44 -2.84
N LYS A 394 -8.07 -9.37 -3.49
CA LYS A 394 -8.14 -10.81 -3.16
C LYS A 394 -6.82 -11.62 -3.21
N LYS A 395 -5.66 -11.00 -3.44
CA LYS A 395 -4.38 -11.70 -3.72
C LYS A 395 -3.31 -11.58 -2.63
N GLU A 396 -3.53 -10.80 -1.60
CA GLU A 396 -2.62 -10.77 -0.45
C GLU A 396 -2.75 -12.06 0.38
N LYS A 397 -1.62 -12.57 0.86
CA LYS A 397 -1.61 -13.76 1.71
C LYS A 397 -2.25 -13.43 3.06
N GLU A 398 -3.01 -14.36 3.62
CA GLU A 398 -3.77 -14.10 4.87
C GLU A 398 -2.84 -13.83 6.07
N GLU A 399 -1.64 -14.41 6.06
CA GLU A 399 -0.60 -14.20 7.07
C GLU A 399 0.09 -12.83 6.98
N GLU A 400 0.01 -12.15 5.84
CA GLU A 400 0.57 -10.81 5.63
C GLU A 400 -0.48 -9.71 5.90
N LYS A 401 -1.76 -10.06 6.05
CA LYS A 401 -2.84 -9.11 6.35
C LYS A 401 -2.74 -8.60 7.78
N ILE A 402 -2.78 -7.29 7.93
CA ILE A 402 -2.89 -6.61 9.21
C ILE A 402 -4.36 -6.71 9.65
N GLY A 403 -4.59 -7.38 10.78
CA GLY A 403 -5.91 -7.42 11.40
C GLY A 403 -6.28 -6.12 12.10
N GLY A 404 -7.53 -6.00 12.52
CA GLY A 404 -7.99 -4.82 13.24
C GLY A 404 -9.42 -4.98 13.78
N TYR A 405 -9.74 -4.13 14.74
CA TYR A 405 -11.03 -3.99 15.38
C TYR A 405 -11.97 -3.27 14.44
N TRP A 406 -13.05 -3.94 14.04
CA TRP A 406 -14.03 -3.36 13.14
C TRP A 406 -15.16 -2.70 13.93
N SER A 407 -15.52 -1.49 13.56
CA SER A 407 -16.55 -0.67 14.21
C SER A 407 -17.94 -1.34 14.26
N GLY A 408 -18.23 -2.28 13.36
CA GLY A 408 -19.49 -3.03 13.37
C GLY A 408 -19.53 -4.24 14.29
N ARG A 409 -18.43 -4.59 14.98
CA ARG A 409 -18.31 -5.82 15.78
C ARG A 409 -19.34 -5.93 16.91
N GLN A 410 -19.76 -4.79 17.47
CA GLN A 410 -20.78 -4.70 18.53
C GLN A 410 -22.19 -4.42 18.00
N GLY A 411 -22.45 -4.71 16.72
CA GLY A 411 -23.79 -4.56 16.11
C GLY A 411 -24.15 -3.13 15.70
N ALA A 412 -23.19 -2.21 15.67
CA ALA A 412 -23.43 -0.82 15.23
C ALA A 412 -24.02 -0.71 13.83
N PHE A 413 -23.77 -1.69 12.97
CA PHE A 413 -24.32 -1.78 11.61
C PHE A 413 -25.28 -2.98 11.45
N GLY A 414 -25.95 -3.42 12.52
CA GLY A 414 -26.84 -4.58 12.49
C GLY A 414 -26.13 -5.87 12.08
N ASP A 415 -26.73 -6.64 11.16
CA ASP A 415 -26.19 -7.91 10.66
C ASP A 415 -25.16 -7.74 9.51
N GLU A 416 -24.74 -6.50 9.22
CA GLU A 416 -23.77 -6.25 8.17
C GLU A 416 -22.41 -6.88 8.51
N LYS A 417 -21.70 -7.34 7.47
CA LYS A 417 -20.34 -7.87 7.60
C LYS A 417 -19.32 -6.76 7.35
N ARG A 418 -18.12 -6.91 7.95
CA ARG A 418 -16.95 -6.09 7.62
C ARG A 418 -16.78 -6.02 6.09
N PRO A 419 -16.70 -4.82 5.50
CA PRO A 419 -16.41 -4.69 4.08
C PRO A 419 -15.08 -5.37 3.73
N SER A 420 -15.06 -6.13 2.64
CA SER A 420 -13.81 -6.65 2.08
C SER A 420 -12.98 -5.51 1.48
N GLY A 421 -11.66 -5.67 1.40
CA GLY A 421 -10.80 -4.77 0.63
C GLY A 421 -11.11 -4.78 -0.87
N GLY A 422 -10.86 -3.67 -1.56
CA GLY A 422 -11.04 -3.52 -3.02
C GLY A 422 -12.27 -2.75 -3.54
N PRO A 423 -13.40 -2.61 -2.81
CA PRO A 423 -14.51 -1.74 -3.22
C PRO A 423 -14.02 -0.29 -3.41
N PRO A 424 -14.17 0.30 -4.62
CA PRO A 424 -13.66 1.64 -4.91
C PRO A 424 -14.29 2.76 -4.07
N ASP A 425 -15.49 2.52 -3.52
CA ASP A 425 -16.27 3.44 -2.71
C ASP A 425 -15.91 3.42 -1.22
N LEU A 426 -15.04 2.50 -0.78
CA LEU A 426 -14.60 2.34 0.60
C LEU A 426 -13.06 2.32 0.74
N ILE A 427 -12.35 2.46 -0.37
CA ILE A 427 -10.89 2.44 -0.39
C ILE A 427 -10.28 3.74 0.15
N ALA A 428 -11.00 4.88 0.23
CA ALA A 428 -10.39 6.20 0.48
C ALA A 428 -9.19 6.47 -0.46
N GLN A 429 -9.47 6.87 -1.69
CA GLN A 429 -8.41 7.18 -2.66
C GLN A 429 -7.61 8.40 -2.18
N GLN A 430 -6.33 8.47 -2.53
CA GLN A 430 -5.42 9.53 -2.06
C GLN A 430 -5.10 10.59 -3.10
N GLY A 431 -5.47 10.37 -4.36
CA GLY A 431 -5.05 11.24 -5.47
C GLY A 431 -3.54 11.22 -5.72
N GLY A 432 -2.81 10.28 -5.12
CA GLY A 432 -1.36 10.16 -5.19
C GLY A 432 -0.81 9.25 -4.10
N TRP A 433 0.50 9.30 -3.88
CA TRP A 433 1.19 8.57 -2.83
C TRP A 433 2.55 9.21 -2.53
N MET A 434 3.11 8.81 -1.39
CA MET A 434 4.48 9.11 -1.00
C MET A 434 5.22 7.81 -0.70
N ALA A 435 6.53 7.80 -0.94
CA ALA A 435 7.40 6.74 -0.42
C ALA A 435 8.84 7.22 -0.32
N THR A 436 9.55 6.67 0.65
CA THR A 436 11.01 6.81 0.73
C THR A 436 11.69 5.98 -0.35
N GLN A 437 12.93 6.32 -0.66
CA GLN A 437 13.78 5.54 -1.55
C GLN A 437 13.89 4.07 -1.08
N THR A 438 14.02 3.82 0.22
CA THR A 438 14.13 2.47 0.79
C THR A 438 12.83 1.67 0.69
N GLN A 439 11.67 2.32 0.84
CA GLN A 439 10.37 1.69 0.60
C GLN A 439 10.23 1.27 -0.86
N ILE A 440 10.59 2.15 -1.80
CA ILE A 440 10.56 1.85 -3.24
C ILE A 440 11.53 0.71 -3.59
N ALA A 441 12.73 0.69 -3.02
CA ALA A 441 13.68 -0.41 -3.21
C ALA A 441 13.07 -1.76 -2.78
N ARG A 442 12.50 -1.85 -1.58
CA ARG A 442 11.85 -3.07 -1.07
C ARG A 442 10.66 -3.50 -1.91
N MET A 443 9.84 -2.53 -2.33
CA MET A 443 8.74 -2.76 -3.26
C MET A 443 9.24 -3.38 -4.56
N ASN A 444 10.35 -2.85 -5.10
CA ASN A 444 10.95 -3.34 -6.32
C ASN A 444 11.63 -4.72 -6.17
N ASP A 445 12.20 -5.03 -5.00
CA ASP A 445 13.00 -6.24 -4.73
C ASP A 445 12.18 -7.43 -4.15
N GLY A 446 10.85 -7.38 -4.26
CA GLY A 446 10.03 -8.59 -4.05
C GLY A 446 8.81 -8.44 -3.15
N LEU A 447 8.55 -7.27 -2.56
CA LEU A 447 7.25 -7.08 -1.86
C LEU A 447 6.09 -7.03 -2.85
N CYS A 448 6.32 -6.46 -4.04
CA CYS A 448 5.32 -6.40 -5.09
C CYS A 448 5.29 -7.70 -5.91
N MET A 449 4.11 -8.02 -6.44
CA MET A 449 3.99 -9.06 -7.46
C MET A 449 4.63 -8.57 -8.76
N GLY A 450 5.93 -8.82 -8.93
CA GLY A 450 6.76 -8.23 -10.00
C GLY A 450 7.48 -6.98 -9.50
N SER A 451 8.05 -6.20 -10.42
CA SER A 451 8.77 -4.97 -10.08
C SER A 451 7.83 -3.77 -9.90
N PHE A 452 8.15 -2.92 -8.92
CA PHE A 452 7.46 -1.64 -8.74
C PHE A 452 7.99 -0.56 -9.68
N LEU A 453 9.23 -0.64 -10.16
CA LEU A 453 9.76 0.26 -11.18
C LEU A 453 9.92 -0.49 -12.51
N PRO A 454 9.86 0.18 -13.68
CA PRO A 454 10.12 -0.47 -14.95
C PRO A 454 11.57 -0.98 -15.07
N PRO A 455 11.87 -2.03 -15.85
CA PRO A 455 10.93 -2.83 -16.65
C PRO A 455 10.00 -3.67 -15.77
N PHE A 456 8.77 -3.90 -16.24
CA PHE A 456 7.77 -4.66 -15.50
C PHE A 456 7.93 -6.16 -15.78
N ASP A 457 8.34 -6.92 -14.78
CA ASP A 457 8.71 -8.32 -14.99
C ASP A 457 7.49 -9.27 -15.08
N PRO A 458 7.51 -10.28 -15.98
CA PRO A 458 6.56 -11.40 -15.97
C PRO A 458 6.56 -12.16 -14.62
N PRO A 459 5.46 -12.84 -14.23
CA PRO A 459 4.23 -13.09 -14.99
C PRO A 459 3.11 -12.06 -14.76
N SER A 460 3.36 -11.06 -13.92
CA SER A 460 2.35 -10.11 -13.43
C SER A 460 1.85 -9.14 -14.50
N TYR A 461 2.76 -8.66 -15.35
CA TYR A 461 2.52 -7.83 -16.50
C TYR A 461 3.18 -8.52 -17.70
N TYR A 462 2.46 -8.64 -18.81
CA TYR A 462 2.97 -9.34 -19.99
C TYR A 462 3.68 -8.32 -20.88
N GLY A 463 5.02 -8.32 -20.86
CA GLY A 463 5.81 -7.47 -21.74
C GLY A 463 6.18 -6.13 -21.11
N ASP A 464 5.81 -5.04 -21.76
CA ASP A 464 6.27 -3.67 -21.47
C ASP A 464 5.28 -2.83 -20.63
N GLY A 465 4.17 -3.42 -20.17
CA GLY A 465 3.13 -2.73 -19.39
C GLY A 465 2.11 -1.97 -20.24
N GLN A 466 2.31 -1.90 -21.56
CA GLN A 466 1.44 -1.18 -22.51
C GLN A 466 0.07 -1.84 -22.67
N GLU A 467 -0.14 -3.05 -22.16
CA GLU A 467 -1.46 -3.69 -22.07
C GLU A 467 -2.35 -3.06 -20.99
N SER A 468 -1.76 -2.28 -20.07
CA SER A 468 -2.48 -1.67 -18.97
C SER A 468 -3.15 -0.36 -19.38
N MET A 469 -4.46 -0.44 -19.60
CA MET A 469 -5.30 0.74 -19.86
C MET A 469 -5.76 1.47 -18.60
N ASN A 470 -5.22 1.12 -17.43
CA ASN A 470 -5.60 1.70 -16.14
C ASN A 470 -4.63 2.82 -15.75
N VAL A 471 -5.16 4.02 -15.51
CA VAL A 471 -4.41 5.18 -15.00
C VAL A 471 -3.54 4.87 -13.80
N GLU A 472 -4.07 4.03 -12.93
CA GLU A 472 -3.41 3.74 -11.69
C GLU A 472 -2.08 2.99 -11.90
N PHE A 473 -1.97 2.19 -12.97
CA PHE A 473 -0.76 1.45 -13.31
C PHE A 473 0.45 2.33 -13.56
N TRP A 474 0.24 3.38 -14.34
CA TRP A 474 1.30 4.31 -14.70
C TRP A 474 1.65 5.15 -13.48
N SER A 475 0.62 5.59 -12.72
CA SER A 475 0.80 6.41 -11.54
C SER A 475 1.47 5.68 -10.37
N GLY A 476 1.32 4.36 -10.32
CA GLY A 476 1.70 3.52 -9.17
C GLY A 476 0.61 3.39 -8.10
N SER A 477 -0.34 4.32 -7.96
CA SER A 477 -1.23 4.43 -6.78
C SER A 477 -2.06 3.18 -6.45
N TYR A 478 -2.88 2.67 -7.38
CA TYR A 478 -3.69 1.46 -7.08
C TYR A 478 -2.84 0.18 -6.98
N GLN A 479 -1.74 0.10 -7.71
CA GLN A 479 -0.76 -0.98 -7.62
C GLN A 479 -0.08 -0.97 -6.26
N PHE A 480 0.17 0.23 -5.73
CA PHE A 480 0.68 0.44 -4.40
C PHE A 480 -0.26 -0.21 -3.37
N PHE A 481 -1.57 0.08 -3.41
CA PHE A 481 -2.46 -0.28 -2.29
C PHE A 481 -3.41 -1.47 -2.48
N THR A 482 -3.82 -1.84 -3.71
CA THR A 482 -4.92 -2.82 -3.88
C THR A 482 -4.75 -3.91 -4.92
N GLY A 483 -3.82 -3.78 -5.86
CA GLY A 483 -3.34 -4.88 -6.70
C GLY A 483 -4.41 -5.87 -7.21
N VAL A 484 -5.33 -5.46 -8.09
CA VAL A 484 -6.39 -6.36 -8.63
C VAL A 484 -5.81 -7.51 -9.46
N LYS A 485 -4.83 -7.24 -10.30
CA LYS A 485 -4.12 -8.27 -11.10
C LYS A 485 -2.73 -8.55 -10.53
N SER A 486 -2.05 -7.49 -10.15
CA SER A 486 -0.65 -7.42 -9.70
C SER A 486 -0.47 -6.08 -9.00
N GLY A 487 0.43 -6.01 -8.03
CA GLY A 487 0.60 -4.87 -7.14
C GLY A 487 1.40 -5.22 -5.88
N CYS A 488 1.68 -4.19 -5.10
CA CYS A 488 2.43 -4.21 -3.85
C CYS A 488 1.55 -4.48 -2.64
N ASN A 489 0.24 -4.29 -2.77
CA ASN A 489 -0.71 -4.64 -1.71
C ASN A 489 -0.32 -4.00 -0.36
N MET A 490 0.22 -2.77 -0.40
CA MET A 490 0.62 -2.07 0.80
C MET A 490 -0.64 -1.69 1.60
N GLN A 491 -0.59 -1.95 2.90
CA GLN A 491 -1.63 -1.66 3.85
C GLN A 491 -1.34 -0.32 4.51
N ARG A 492 -2.29 0.60 4.35
CA ARG A 492 -2.13 1.98 4.77
C ARG A 492 -2.57 2.16 6.21
N LEU A 493 -1.73 2.84 6.96
CA LEU A 493 -1.85 3.08 8.37
C LEU A 493 -2.00 4.57 8.63
N MET A 494 -2.96 4.96 9.46
CA MET A 494 -3.08 6.35 9.93
C MET A 494 -3.10 6.37 11.45
N SER A 495 -2.25 7.17 12.05
CA SER A 495 -2.33 7.45 13.48
C SER A 495 -3.65 8.14 13.81
N ILE A 496 -4.30 7.71 14.90
CA ILE A 496 -5.46 8.42 15.47
C ILE A 496 -5.06 9.32 16.63
N HIS A 497 -3.76 9.46 16.90
CA HIS A 497 -3.27 10.39 17.90
C HIS A 497 -3.68 11.83 17.50
N PRO A 498 -4.20 12.65 18.43
CA PRO A 498 -4.70 13.98 18.13
C PRO A 498 -3.72 14.87 17.34
N ASP A 499 -2.45 14.89 17.76
CA ASP A 499 -1.40 15.70 17.13
C ASP A 499 -0.98 15.23 15.72
N HIS A 500 -1.46 14.07 15.29
CA HIS A 500 -1.01 13.41 14.06
C HIS A 500 -2.14 13.17 13.04
N PHE A 501 -3.40 13.09 13.49
CA PHE A 501 -4.51 12.74 12.59
C PHE A 501 -4.65 13.72 11.40
N SER A 502 -4.55 15.02 11.66
CA SER A 502 -4.63 16.06 10.62
C SER A 502 -3.53 15.94 9.57
N LYS A 503 -2.37 15.38 9.93
CA LYS A 503 -1.23 15.15 9.01
C LYS A 503 -1.50 14.00 8.03
N HIS A 504 -2.58 13.23 8.23
CA HIS A 504 -3.09 12.23 7.29
C HIS A 504 -4.17 12.78 6.34
N LEU A 505 -4.59 14.04 6.46
CA LEU A 505 -5.61 14.63 5.60
C LEU A 505 -4.95 15.42 4.47
N ILE A 506 -5.36 15.18 3.21
CA ILE A 506 -4.86 15.92 2.05
C ILE A 506 -6.00 16.69 1.40
N TYR A 507 -5.85 18.01 1.30
CA TYR A 507 -6.87 18.88 0.72
C TYR A 507 -6.88 18.80 -0.82
N HIS A 508 -8.02 18.38 -1.36
CA HIS A 508 -8.35 18.38 -2.78
C HIS A 508 -9.06 19.70 -3.15
N VAL A 509 -8.30 20.68 -3.64
CA VAL A 509 -8.77 22.08 -3.78
C VAL A 509 -9.82 22.28 -4.86
N ALA A 510 -10.02 21.29 -5.75
CA ALA A 510 -11.02 21.40 -6.81
C ALA A 510 -12.46 21.46 -6.26
N ASN A 511 -12.69 21.02 -5.02
CA ASN A 511 -13.97 21.11 -4.30
C ASN A 511 -15.17 20.72 -5.19
N ASN A 512 -14.99 19.65 -5.98
CA ASN A 512 -15.92 19.27 -7.04
C ASN A 512 -16.74 18.04 -6.65
N LYS A 513 -16.34 17.28 -5.64
CA LYS A 513 -17.02 16.05 -5.23
C LYS A 513 -18.28 16.33 -4.44
N GLN A 514 -18.29 17.40 -3.65
CA GLN A 514 -19.51 17.92 -3.01
C GLN A 514 -20.64 18.23 -4.02
N ARG A 515 -20.30 18.51 -5.29
CA ARG A 515 -21.27 18.74 -6.38
C ARG A 515 -21.67 17.47 -7.12
N GLN A 516 -20.93 16.37 -6.99
CA GLN A 516 -21.11 15.15 -7.79
C GLN A 516 -21.75 14.01 -7.02
N LEU A 517 -21.59 14.00 -5.70
CA LEU A 517 -21.97 12.89 -4.86
C LEU A 517 -23.10 13.30 -3.91
N ALA A 518 -23.80 12.29 -3.39
CA ALA A 518 -24.89 12.48 -2.47
C ALA A 518 -24.40 12.88 -1.07
N GLN A 519 -25.23 13.62 -0.34
CA GLN A 519 -24.91 14.20 0.98
C GLN A 519 -24.53 13.14 2.01
N GLU A 520 -25.18 11.98 1.99
CA GLU A 520 -24.89 10.87 2.91
C GLU A 520 -23.47 10.31 2.76
N ARG A 521 -22.79 10.62 1.65
CA ARG A 521 -21.39 10.26 1.44
C ARG A 521 -20.41 11.29 2.00
N MET A 522 -20.85 12.50 2.33
CA MET A 522 -20.01 13.62 2.75
C MET A 522 -19.80 13.61 4.26
N VAL A 523 -18.92 12.75 4.74
CA VAL A 523 -18.62 12.62 6.17
C VAL A 523 -17.78 13.81 6.63
N ARG A 524 -18.19 14.54 7.67
CA ARG A 524 -17.33 15.56 8.28
C ARG A 524 -16.09 14.90 8.88
N ALA A 525 -14.91 15.40 8.55
CA ALA A 525 -13.63 14.80 8.97
C ALA A 525 -13.49 14.79 10.50
N ASP A 526 -13.97 15.84 11.17
CA ASP A 526 -13.97 15.96 12.63
C ASP A 526 -14.88 14.91 13.30
N ASN A 527 -16.07 14.66 12.73
CA ASN A 527 -16.93 13.57 13.19
C ASN A 527 -16.28 12.20 12.99
N LEU A 528 -15.58 11.98 11.87
CA LEU A 528 -14.86 10.72 11.66
C LEU A 528 -13.77 10.53 12.72
N PHE A 529 -12.99 11.58 13.00
CA PHE A 529 -11.93 11.56 14.00
C PHE A 529 -12.48 11.17 15.39
N ALA A 530 -13.54 11.82 15.84
CA ALA A 530 -14.21 11.50 17.10
C ALA A 530 -14.88 10.11 17.09
N GLN A 531 -15.43 9.65 15.96
CA GLN A 531 -15.95 8.29 15.84
C GLN A 531 -14.85 7.23 15.95
N LEU A 532 -13.65 7.51 15.45
CA LEU A 532 -12.51 6.60 15.58
C LEU A 532 -12.07 6.48 17.04
N ASN A 533 -12.10 7.56 17.82
CA ASN A 533 -11.86 7.51 19.27
C ASN A 533 -12.88 6.61 19.99
N SER A 534 -14.17 6.73 19.68
CA SER A 534 -15.19 5.81 20.20
C SER A 534 -14.84 4.35 19.90
N VAL A 535 -14.43 4.05 18.66
CA VAL A 535 -14.01 2.70 18.24
C VAL A 535 -12.75 2.25 18.98
N GLN A 536 -11.82 3.16 19.28
CA GLN A 536 -10.63 2.86 20.08
C GLN A 536 -11.02 2.43 21.49
N LYS A 537 -11.88 3.20 22.17
CA LYS A 537 -12.37 2.87 23.53
C LYS A 537 -13.11 1.53 23.56
N MET A 538 -13.94 1.24 22.54
CA MET A 538 -14.57 -0.07 22.38
C MET A 538 -13.54 -1.20 22.22
N ALA A 539 -12.49 -0.98 21.41
CA ALA A 539 -11.43 -1.95 21.20
C ALA A 539 -10.60 -2.20 22.47
N GLN A 540 -10.28 -1.15 23.22
CA GLN A 540 -9.56 -1.23 24.51
C GLN A 540 -10.36 -2.03 25.54
N ALA A 541 -11.64 -1.73 25.72
CA ALA A 541 -12.51 -2.47 26.64
C ALA A 541 -12.60 -3.96 26.28
N GLU A 542 -12.66 -4.28 24.99
CA GLU A 542 -12.66 -5.67 24.53
C GLU A 542 -11.30 -6.36 24.75
N LYS A 543 -10.19 -5.65 24.52
CA LYS A 543 -8.83 -6.14 24.81
C LYS A 543 -8.70 -6.48 26.30
N GLU A 544 -9.10 -5.58 27.19
CA GLU A 544 -9.04 -5.80 28.65
C GLU A 544 -9.84 -7.02 29.08
N LYS A 545 -11.05 -7.18 28.54
CA LYS A 545 -11.88 -8.36 28.78
C LYS A 545 -11.17 -9.65 28.35
N ILE A 546 -10.60 -9.67 27.14
CA ILE A 546 -9.85 -10.83 26.63
C ILE A 546 -8.66 -11.14 27.55
N LEU A 547 -7.88 -10.14 27.95
CA LEU A 547 -6.73 -10.34 28.84
C LEU A 547 -7.14 -10.88 30.22
N LEU A 548 -8.25 -10.38 30.79
CA LEU A 548 -8.79 -10.87 32.06
C LEU A 548 -9.18 -12.36 31.96
N GLU A 549 -9.88 -12.74 30.89
CA GLU A 549 -10.31 -14.12 30.62
C GLU A 549 -9.13 -15.09 30.45
N HIS A 550 -7.95 -14.61 30.01
CA HIS A 550 -6.74 -15.43 29.87
C HIS A 550 -5.85 -15.48 31.12
N SER A 551 -6.04 -14.54 32.03
CA SER A 551 -5.31 -14.49 33.30
C SER A 551 -5.91 -15.41 34.38
N GLN A 552 -7.16 -15.82 34.20
CA GLN A 552 -7.90 -16.77 35.05
C GLN A 552 -7.73 -18.19 34.53
#